data_AF-A0A7X4DJ69-F1
#
_entry.id   AF-A0A7X4DJ69-F1
#
_cell.length_a   1.000
_cell.length_b   1.000
_cell.length_c   1.000
_cell.angle_alpha   90.00
_cell.angle_beta   90.00
_cell.angle_gamma   90.00
#
_symmetry.space_group_name_H-M   'P 1'
#
loop_
_entity.id
_entity.type
_entity.pdbx_description
1 polymer ?
#
loop_
_entity_poly.entity_id
_entity_poly.type
_entity_poly.pdbx_seq_one_letter_code
_entity_poly.pdbx_strand_id
1 'polypeptide(L)'
;VVVWGAGPTGKSLALEFQRQGVRVAAFVEVDPRKIGQVIHGAPVCEAGAARGFGAVLHVGAVARSAGREAVRKAAREAGLEDGVDFVSMA
;
A
#
# COMPACT_ATOMS: atom_id res chain seq x y z
N VAL A 1 -8.45 -0.32 -4.19
CA VAL A 1 -7.21 0.41 -3.82
C VAL A 1 -6.15 -0.56 -3.32
N VAL A 2 -4.87 -0.21 -3.44
CA VAL A 2 -3.75 -0.94 -2.83
C VAL A 2 -3.10 -0.04 -1.78
N VAL A 3 -2.85 -0.57 -0.58
CA VAL A 3 -2.29 0.22 0.54
C VAL A 3 -0.83 -0.13 0.74
N TRP A 4 0.07 0.85 0.63
CA TRP A 4 1.49 0.67 0.90
C TRP A 4 1.79 0.97 2.38
N GLY A 5 2.23 -0.06 3.08
CA GLY A 5 2.49 -0.08 4.52
C GLY A 5 1.40 -0.85 5.28
N ALA A 6 1.76 -1.99 5.88
CA ALA A 6 0.88 -2.79 6.74
C ALA A 6 1.14 -2.49 8.24
N GLY A 7 1.44 -1.23 8.55
CA GLY A 7 1.53 -0.72 9.93
C GLY A 7 0.18 -0.28 10.49
N PRO A 8 0.14 0.26 11.73
CA PRO A 8 -1.10 0.77 12.32
C PRO A 8 -1.85 1.76 11.41
N THR A 9 -1.14 2.72 10.81
CA THR A 9 -1.72 3.71 9.87
C THR A 9 -2.39 3.05 8.67
N GLY A 10 -1.69 2.17 7.96
CA GLY A 10 -2.25 1.49 6.79
C GLY A 10 -3.39 0.55 7.13
N LYS A 11 -3.34 -0.14 8.29
CA LYS A 11 -4.44 -0.99 8.77
C LYS A 11 -5.71 -0.17 9.06
N SER A 12 -5.57 0.95 9.77
CA SER A 12 -6.70 1.85 10.04
C SER A 12 -7.29 2.42 8.76
N LEU A 13 -6.45 2.83 7.81
CA LEU A 13 -6.89 3.32 6.51
C LEU A 13 -7.64 2.24 5.71
N ALA A 14 -7.15 1.00 5.72
CA ALA A 14 -7.80 -0.11 5.04
C ALA A 14 -9.19 -0.41 5.60
N LEU A 15 -9.35 -0.38 6.93
CA LEU A 15 -10.66 -0.52 7.57
C LEU A 15 -11.61 0.61 7.17
N GLU A 16 -11.11 1.86 7.09
CA GLU A 16 -11.93 2.99 6.66
C GLU A 16 -12.37 2.87 5.20
N PHE A 17 -11.49 2.44 4.29
CA PHE A 17 -11.89 2.13 2.92
C PHE A 17 -12.98 1.07 2.86
N GLN A 18 -12.82 -0.03 3.59
CA GLN A 18 -13.83 -1.09 3.65
C GLN A 18 -15.16 -0.60 4.21
N ARG A 19 -15.13 0.25 5.25
CA ARG A 19 -16.32 0.87 5.83
C ARG A 19 -17.09 1.74 4.83
N GLN A 20 -16.39 2.37 3.89
CA GLN A 20 -16.98 3.13 2.79
C GLN A 20 -17.33 2.28 1.55
N GLY A 21 -17.20 0.95 1.64
CA GLY A 21 -17.48 0.03 0.53
C GLY A 21 -16.37 -0.05 -0.53
N VAL A 22 -15.20 0.54 -0.26
CA VAL A 22 -14.03 0.46 -1.16
C VAL A 22 -13.23 -0.80 -0.87
N ARG A 23 -13.07 -1.65 -1.89
CA ARG A 23 -12.25 -2.85 -1.78
C ARG A 23 -10.76 -2.50 -1.66
N VAL A 24 -10.14 -3.01 -0.59
CA VAL A 24 -8.68 -3.08 -0.44
C VAL A 24 -8.22 -4.36 -1.14
N ALA A 25 -7.49 -4.20 -2.26
CA ALA A 25 -7.05 -5.30 -3.09
C ALA A 25 -5.83 -6.03 -2.50
N ALA A 26 -4.92 -5.28 -1.89
CA ALA A 26 -3.73 -5.78 -1.21
C ALA A 26 -3.10 -4.72 -0.31
N PHE A 27 -2.22 -5.19 0.57
CA PHE A 27 -1.17 -4.38 1.18
C PHE A 27 0.16 -4.63 0.46
N VAL A 28 0.97 -3.58 0.32
CA VAL A 28 2.38 -3.68 -0.10
C VAL A 28 3.28 -3.37 1.09
N GLU A 29 4.28 -4.20 1.35
CA GLU A 29 5.11 -4.11 2.55
C GLU A 29 6.56 -4.52 2.28
N VAL A 30 7.48 -3.98 3.08
CA VAL A 30 8.92 -4.26 2.99
C VAL A 30 9.42 -5.13 4.13
N ASP A 31 8.68 -5.22 5.24
CA ASP A 31 8.99 -6.14 6.34
C ASP A 31 8.70 -7.59 5.91
N PRO A 32 9.73 -8.44 5.70
CA PRO A 32 9.56 -9.80 5.19
C PRO A 32 8.71 -10.67 6.10
N ARG A 33 8.60 -10.34 7.40
CA ARG A 33 7.78 -11.08 8.35
C ARG A 33 6.29 -10.93 8.08
N LYS A 34 5.89 -9.85 7.39
CA LYS A 34 4.49 -9.56 7.05
C LYS A 34 4.09 -10.03 5.66
N ILE A 35 5.05 -10.18 4.75
CA ILE A 35 4.79 -10.63 3.38
C ILE A 35 4.19 -12.05 3.42
N GLY A 36 3.16 -12.28 2.61
CA GLY A 36 2.40 -13.54 2.58
C GLY A 36 1.27 -13.64 3.62
N GLN A 37 1.17 -12.70 4.56
CA GLN A 37 0.02 -12.65 5.48
C GLN A 37 -1.25 -12.18 4.76
N VAL A 38 -2.39 -12.39 5.42
CA VAL A 38 -3.68 -11.79 5.05
C VAL A 38 -4.12 -10.88 6.19
N ILE A 39 -4.37 -9.61 5.89
CA ILE A 39 -4.75 -8.58 6.86
C ILE A 39 -6.08 -7.99 6.41
N HIS A 40 -7.09 -8.01 7.29
CA HIS A 40 -8.44 -7.53 6.99
C HIS A 40 -9.01 -8.10 5.66
N GLY A 41 -8.69 -9.35 5.34
CA GLY A 41 -9.12 -10.03 4.11
C GLY A 41 -8.33 -9.68 2.85
N ALA A 42 -7.30 -8.83 2.93
CA ALA A 42 -6.42 -8.48 1.82
C ALA A 42 -5.03 -9.14 1.98
N PRO A 43 -4.45 -9.69 0.89
CA PRO A 43 -3.10 -10.25 0.94
C PRO A 43 -2.04 -9.16 1.14
N VAL A 44 -0.94 -9.52 1.79
CA VAL A 44 0.25 -8.68 1.93
C VAL A 44 1.32 -9.16 0.95
N CYS A 45 1.70 -8.30 0.03
CA CYS A 45 2.63 -8.59 -1.05
C CYS A 45 3.89 -7.72 -0.94
N GLU A 46 4.96 -8.16 -1.62
CA GLU A 46 6.15 -7.33 -1.83
C GLU A 46 5.90 -6.25 -2.90
N ALA A 47 6.75 -5.22 -2.93
CA ALA A 47 6.61 -4.09 -3.85
C ALA A 47 6.62 -4.48 -5.34
N GLY A 48 7.41 -5.49 -5.71
CA GLY A 48 7.47 -5.97 -7.11
C GLY A 48 6.15 -6.52 -7.64
N ALA A 49 5.26 -6.99 -6.75
CA ALA A 49 3.94 -7.49 -7.14
C ALA A 49 2.92 -6.36 -7.39
N ALA A 50 3.23 -5.10 -7.03
CA ALA A 50 2.27 -4.01 -7.04
C ALA A 50 1.65 -3.75 -8.43
N ARG A 51 2.43 -3.87 -9.51
CA ARG A 51 1.91 -3.70 -10.89
C ARG A 51 0.87 -4.73 -11.29
N GLY A 52 0.88 -5.90 -10.66
CA GLY A 52 -0.08 -6.98 -10.96
C GLY A 52 -1.53 -6.62 -10.59
N PHE A 53 -1.75 -5.56 -9.79
CA PHE A 53 -3.09 -5.13 -9.40
C PHE A 53 -3.79 -4.24 -10.43
N GLY A 54 -3.14 -3.92 -11.55
CA GLY A 54 -3.74 -3.17 -12.66
C GLY A 54 -3.97 -1.68 -12.36
N ALA A 55 -4.93 -1.06 -13.04
CA ALA A 55 -5.27 0.36 -12.90
C ALA A 55 -6.06 0.66 -11.62
N VAL A 56 -5.46 0.41 -10.45
CA VAL A 56 -6.00 0.74 -9.14
C VAL A 56 -5.14 1.81 -8.47
N LEU A 57 -5.78 2.72 -7.73
CA LEU A 57 -5.04 3.71 -6.96
C LEU A 57 -4.21 3.03 -5.85
N HIS A 58 -2.93 3.36 -5.81
CA HIS A 58 -1.99 2.99 -4.77
C HIS A 58 -1.85 4.12 -3.73
N VAL A 59 -1.98 3.78 -2.45
CA VAL A 59 -1.98 4.76 -1.35
C VAL A 59 -0.88 4.44 -0.34
N GLY A 60 0.13 5.31 -0.25
CA GLY A 60 1.16 5.29 0.79
C GLY A 60 0.60 5.72 2.14
N ALA A 61 0.64 4.83 3.13
CA ALA A 61 0.10 5.02 4.47
C ALA A 61 1.17 4.77 5.55
N VAL A 62 2.18 5.66 5.60
CA VAL A 62 3.35 5.52 6.48
C VAL A 62 3.54 6.76 7.36
N ALA A 63 3.62 6.53 8.67
CA ALA A 63 3.67 7.60 9.67
C ALA A 63 4.99 8.40 9.69
N ARG A 64 6.13 7.76 9.38
CA ARG A 64 7.45 8.40 9.45
C ARG A 64 7.87 8.93 8.08
N SER A 65 8.47 10.12 8.04
CA SER A 65 8.98 10.76 6.81
C SER A 65 9.92 9.85 6.02
N ALA A 66 10.93 9.27 6.67
CA ALA A 66 11.86 8.33 6.04
C ALA A 66 11.14 7.09 5.45
N GLY A 67 10.07 6.62 6.11
CA GLY A 67 9.25 5.53 5.60
C GLY A 67 8.42 5.94 4.37
N ARG A 68 7.95 7.18 4.30
CA ARG A 68 7.26 7.72 3.11
C ARG A 68 8.20 7.83 1.92
N GLU A 69 9.42 8.32 2.13
CA GLU A 69 10.45 8.38 1.08
C GLU A 69 10.77 6.99 0.53
N ALA A 70 10.94 6.00 1.43
CA ALA A 70 11.17 4.61 1.03
C ALA A 70 10.01 4.04 0.21
N VAL A 71 8.76 4.29 0.62
CA VAL A 71 7.58 3.85 -0.15
C VAL A 71 7.49 4.53 -1.50
N ARG A 72 7.73 5.85 -1.59
CA ARG A 72 7.74 6.57 -2.87
C ARG A 72 8.80 6.03 -3.83
N LYS A 73 10.00 5.75 -3.32
CA LYS A 73 11.07 5.13 -4.10
C LYS A 73 10.64 3.75 -4.61
N ALA A 74 10.12 2.89 -3.73
CA ALA A 74 9.67 1.55 -4.10
C ALA A 74 8.49 1.58 -5.09
N ALA A 75 7.56 2.54 -4.96
CA ALA A 75 6.47 2.74 -5.90
C ALA A 75 7.01 3.12 -7.30
N ARG A 76 7.97 4.04 -7.37
CA ARG A 76 8.64 4.43 -8.62
C ARG A 76 9.44 3.29 -9.25
N GLU A 77 10.09 2.46 -8.46
CA GLU A 77 10.80 1.25 -8.93
C GLU A 77 9.82 0.18 -9.42
N ALA A 78 8.66 0.07 -8.77
CA ALA A 78 7.51 -0.66 -9.30
C ALA A 78 6.81 0.10 -10.44
N GLY A 79 7.40 1.20 -10.92
CA GLY A 79 6.97 1.99 -12.06
C GLY A 79 5.56 2.57 -11.95
N LEU A 80 5.19 2.97 -10.75
CA LEU A 80 4.07 3.85 -10.45
C LEU A 80 4.55 5.31 -10.51
N GLU A 81 3.63 6.21 -10.85
CA GLU A 81 3.84 7.65 -10.95
C GLU A 81 3.08 8.40 -9.85
N ASP A 82 3.84 9.16 -9.05
CA ASP A 82 3.32 10.04 -8.00
C ASP A 82 2.30 11.03 -8.59
N GLY A 83 1.09 11.05 -8.04
CA GLY A 83 0.00 11.94 -8.47
C GLY A 83 -0.88 11.38 -9.60
N VAL A 84 -0.50 10.25 -10.21
CA VAL A 84 -1.28 9.60 -11.27
C VAL A 84 -1.91 8.31 -10.76
N ASP A 85 -1.08 7.32 -10.42
CA ASP A 85 -1.53 6.01 -9.93
C ASP A 85 -1.04 5.73 -8.49
N PHE A 86 -0.18 6.59 -7.95
CA PHE A 86 0.26 6.55 -6.56
C PHE A 86 0.07 7.89 -5.84
N VAL A 87 -0.46 7.85 -4.60
CA VAL A 87 -0.50 9.00 -3.70
C VAL A 87 0.04 8.62 -2.33
N SER A 88 0.80 9.48 -1.66
CA SER A 88 1.21 9.27 -0.26
C SER A 88 0.44 10.22 0.64
N MET A 89 -0.16 9.67 1.69
CA MET A 89 -0.76 10.44 2.77
C MET A 89 0.33 11.01 3.69
N ALA A 90 0.09 12.20 4.23
CA ALA A 90 1.02 12.91 5.11
C ALA A 90 0.97 12.40 6.55
#